data_AF-A0A354QSC6-F1
#
_entry.id   AF-A0A354QSC6-F1
#
_cell.length_a   1.000
_cell.length_b   1.000
_cell.length_c   1.000
_cell.angle_alpha   90.00
_cell.angle_beta   90.00
_cell.angle_gamma   90.00
#
_symmetry.space_group_name_H-M   'P 1'
#
loop_
_entity.id
_entity.type
_entity.pdbx_description
1 polymer ?
#
loop_
_entity_poly.entity_id
_entity_poly.type
_entity_poly.pdbx_seq_one_letter_code
_entity_poly.pdbx_strand_id
1 'polypeptide(L)'
;MLNLQLEFIKLKRRSFLLSLIAIVAVGLIWSGVVIKYELPKTHEAYNAIYTMTYLNDCILPLFIAVLASRLLELEHLGKTFKLLQTSNESPWQLFKAKLTVMAIFAFVVSLIQTLFLKFIIQGMQVSVTPVSLSLFLFTTFLVCLFL
;
A
#
# COMPACT_ATOMS: atom_id res chain seq x y z
N MET A 1 -14.43 4.92 19.01
CA MET A 1 -14.75 4.81 17.57
C MET A 1 -14.74 6.17 16.84
N LEU A 2 -15.11 7.29 17.47
CA LEU A 2 -15.09 8.63 16.84
C LEU A 2 -13.70 9.10 16.33
N ASN A 3 -12.61 8.66 16.98
CA ASN A 3 -11.25 9.13 16.67
C ASN A 3 -10.73 8.70 15.30
N LEU A 4 -11.10 7.50 14.80
CA LEU A 4 -10.66 7.02 13.48
C LEU A 4 -11.28 7.83 12.34
N GLN A 5 -12.57 8.16 12.43
CA GLN A 5 -13.25 8.95 11.39
C GLN A 5 -12.71 10.38 11.32
N LEU A 6 -12.34 10.98 12.46
CA LEU A 6 -11.70 12.29 12.51
C LEU A 6 -10.28 12.27 11.94
N GLU A 7 -9.51 11.19 12.15
CA GLU A 7 -8.21 10.99 11.48
C GLU A 7 -8.38 10.87 9.97
N PHE A 8 -9.32 10.08 9.47
CA PHE A 8 -9.58 9.94 8.03
C PHE A 8 -10.02 11.25 7.36
N ILE A 9 -10.81 12.09 8.06
CA ILE A 9 -11.23 13.40 7.56
C ILE A 9 -10.06 14.40 7.56
N LYS A 10 -9.20 14.38 8.58
CA LYS A 10 -7.97 15.20 8.64
C LYS A 10 -6.94 14.79 7.60
N LEU A 11 -6.84 13.49 7.35
CA LEU A 11 -6.10 12.93 6.22
C LEU A 11 -6.68 13.55 4.94
N LYS A 12 -7.92 13.23 4.54
CA LYS A 12 -8.54 13.61 3.25
C LYS A 12 -8.37 15.08 2.80
N ARG A 13 -8.19 16.03 3.73
CA ARG A 13 -8.13 17.48 3.43
C ARG A 13 -6.74 18.02 3.07
N ARG A 14 -5.66 17.24 3.19
CA ARG A 14 -4.30 17.65 2.75
C ARG A 14 -3.89 16.95 1.46
N SER A 15 -2.97 17.55 0.70
CA SER A 15 -2.30 16.98 -0.48
C SER A 15 -1.43 15.74 -0.20
N PHE A 16 -1.53 15.13 0.99
CA PHE A 16 -0.75 13.96 1.39
C PHE A 16 -1.07 12.70 0.55
N LEU A 17 -2.34 12.52 0.11
CA LEU A 17 -2.72 11.40 -0.76
C LEU A 17 -2.00 11.48 -2.10
N LEU A 18 -1.72 12.68 -2.61
CA LEU A 18 -1.09 12.85 -3.92
C LEU A 18 0.30 12.24 -3.97
N SER A 19 1.14 12.43 -2.93
CA SER A 19 2.48 11.83 -2.91
C SER A 19 2.43 10.30 -2.83
N LEU A 20 1.52 9.74 -2.03
CA LEU A 20 1.34 8.29 -1.92
C LEU A 20 0.82 7.68 -3.23
N ILE A 21 -0.18 8.32 -3.84
CA ILE A 21 -0.72 7.93 -5.15
C ILE A 21 0.37 8.01 -6.22
N ALA A 22 1.22 9.04 -6.21
CA ALA A 22 2.30 9.17 -7.18
C ALA A 22 3.30 8.00 -7.10
N ILE A 23 3.72 7.62 -5.88
CA ILE A 23 4.65 6.48 -5.68
C ILE A 23 4.04 5.17 -6.20
N VAL A 24 2.78 4.90 -5.84
CA VAL A 24 2.08 3.70 -6.31
C VAL A 24 1.89 3.72 -7.83
N ALA A 25 1.50 4.87 -8.40
CA ALA A 25 1.31 5.01 -9.84
C ALA A 25 2.59 4.78 -10.63
N VAL A 26 3.72 5.35 -10.18
CA VAL A 26 5.04 5.11 -10.79
C VAL A 26 5.37 3.62 -10.76
N GLY A 27 5.11 2.94 -9.64
CA GLY A 27 5.33 1.50 -9.53
C GLY A 27 4.47 0.65 -10.45
N LEU A 28 3.18 0.97 -10.56
CA LEU A 28 2.26 0.28 -11.47
C LEU A 28 2.62 0.51 -12.94
N ILE A 29 3.02 1.74 -13.30
CA ILE A 29 3.43 2.05 -14.68
C ILE A 29 4.69 1.27 -15.02
N TRP A 30 5.69 1.28 -14.15
CA TRP A 30 6.94 0.56 -14.37
C TRP A 30 6.68 -0.95 -14.50
N SER A 31 6.00 -1.55 -13.53
CA SER A 31 5.70 -2.99 -13.58
C SER A 31 4.85 -3.36 -14.80
N GLY A 32 3.88 -2.52 -15.15
CA GLY A 32 3.05 -2.73 -16.33
C GLY A 32 3.84 -2.73 -17.64
N VAL A 33 4.84 -1.85 -17.77
CA VAL A 33 5.72 -1.81 -18.96
C VAL A 33 6.56 -3.07 -19.06
N VAL A 34 7.18 -3.50 -17.96
CA VAL A 34 8.06 -4.69 -17.94
C VAL A 34 7.25 -5.95 -18.21
N ILE A 35 6.13 -6.14 -17.51
CA ILE A 35 5.28 -7.33 -17.68
C ILE A 35 4.74 -7.41 -19.11
N LYS A 36 4.29 -6.29 -19.70
CA LYS A 36 3.83 -6.29 -21.10
C LYS A 36 4.91 -6.72 -22.09
N TYR A 37 6.17 -6.43 -21.81
CA TYR A 37 7.29 -6.80 -22.67
C TYR A 37 7.73 -8.27 -22.48
N GLU A 38 7.63 -8.79 -21.26
CA GLU A 38 8.07 -10.15 -20.91
C GLU A 38 7.01 -11.22 -21.21
N LEU A 39 5.74 -10.93 -20.92
CA LEU A 39 4.66 -11.92 -20.96
C LEU A 39 4.42 -12.57 -22.35
N PRO A 40 4.58 -11.87 -23.49
CA PRO A 40 4.48 -12.51 -24.81
C PRO A 40 5.62 -13.48 -25.12
N LYS A 41 6.77 -13.35 -24.44
CA LYS A 41 7.94 -14.19 -24.71
C LYS A 41 7.87 -15.53 -23.98
N THR A 42 7.31 -15.52 -22.78
CA THR A 42 7.25 -16.70 -21.92
C THR A 42 5.88 -17.37 -21.93
N HIS A 43 4.81 -16.65 -22.25
CA HIS A 43 3.42 -17.13 -22.19
C HIS A 43 3.01 -17.72 -20.82
N GLU A 44 3.72 -17.35 -19.76
CA GLU A 44 3.54 -17.89 -18.41
C GLU A 44 3.18 -16.78 -17.42
N ALA A 45 2.03 -16.92 -16.76
CA ALA A 45 1.55 -15.96 -15.75
C ALA A 45 2.47 -15.85 -14.52
N TYR A 46 3.22 -16.91 -14.20
CA TYR A 46 4.13 -16.92 -13.06
C TYR A 46 5.24 -15.86 -13.18
N ASN A 47 5.76 -15.64 -14.39
CA ASN A 47 6.80 -14.64 -14.61
C ASN A 47 6.29 -13.23 -14.37
N ALA A 48 5.05 -12.91 -14.75
CA ALA A 48 4.43 -11.63 -14.42
C ALA A 48 4.32 -11.40 -12.90
N ILE A 49 3.94 -12.44 -12.15
CA ILE A 49 3.87 -12.38 -10.68
C ILE A 49 5.27 -12.16 -10.10
N TYR A 50 6.27 -12.88 -10.60
CA TYR A 50 7.65 -12.76 -10.14
C TYR A 50 8.22 -11.36 -10.40
N THR A 51 8.07 -10.84 -11.62
CA THR A 51 8.51 -9.49 -12.01
C THR A 51 7.83 -8.42 -11.16
N MET A 52 6.53 -8.54 -10.90
CA MET A 52 5.81 -7.62 -10.01
C MET A 52 6.35 -7.69 -8.58
N THR A 53 6.62 -8.89 -8.07
CA THR A 53 7.16 -9.08 -6.71
C THR A 53 8.55 -8.46 -6.57
N TYR A 54 9.42 -8.69 -7.56
CA TYR A 54 10.76 -8.11 -7.60
C TYR A 54 10.75 -6.57 -7.60
N LEU A 55 9.85 -5.95 -8.36
CA LEU A 55 9.71 -4.49 -8.37
C LEU A 55 9.13 -3.95 -7.05
N ASN A 56 8.21 -4.70 -6.43
CA ASN A 56 7.65 -4.37 -5.13
C ASN A 56 8.70 -4.34 -4.02
N ASP A 57 9.75 -5.16 -4.08
CA ASP A 57 10.87 -5.13 -3.12
C ASP A 57 11.59 -3.77 -3.10
N CYS A 58 11.55 -3.02 -4.21
CA CYS A 58 12.11 -1.67 -4.28
C CYS A 58 11.10 -0.59 -3.86
N ILE A 59 9.83 -0.72 -4.27
CA ILE A 59 8.83 0.35 -4.15
C ILE A 59 8.11 0.33 -2.81
N LEU A 60 7.82 -0.84 -2.25
CA LEU A 60 7.07 -0.97 -1.00
C LEU A 60 7.81 -0.36 0.21
N PRO A 61 9.13 -0.56 0.41
CA PRO A 61 9.85 0.12 1.49
C PRO A 61 9.75 1.65 1.40
N LEU A 62 9.83 2.19 0.18
CA LEU A 62 9.72 3.62 -0.05
C LEU A 62 8.30 4.13 0.24
N PHE A 63 7.28 3.38 -0.19
CA PHE A 63 5.88 3.69 0.12
C PHE A 63 5.64 3.75 1.64
N ILE A 64 6.13 2.76 2.39
CA ILE A 64 5.93 2.66 3.84
C ILE A 64 6.70 3.75 4.58
N ALA A 65 7.94 4.02 4.19
CA ALA A 65 8.74 5.10 4.76
C ALA A 65 8.03 6.47 4.60
N VAL A 66 7.48 6.75 3.42
CA VAL A 66 6.72 7.98 3.17
C VAL A 66 5.41 7.98 3.95
N LEU A 67 4.68 6.87 3.99
CA LEU A 67 3.44 6.74 4.77
C LEU A 67 3.70 7.05 6.26
N ALA A 68 4.72 6.42 6.85
CA ALA A 68 5.10 6.60 8.24
C ALA A 68 5.57 8.04 8.54
N SER A 69 6.42 8.60 7.68
CA SER A 69 6.89 9.99 7.79
C SER A 69 5.73 10.98 7.79
N ARG A 70 4.74 10.82 6.89
CA ARG A 70 3.57 11.69 6.84
C ARG A 70 2.65 11.48 8.04
N LEU A 71 2.48 10.25 8.51
CA LEU A 71 1.70 9.96 9.71
C LEU A 71 2.29 10.65 10.96
N LEU A 72 3.62 10.74 11.03
CA LEU A 72 4.36 11.44 12.08
C LEU A 72 4.25 12.98 11.95
N GLU A 73 4.37 13.52 10.74
CA GLU A 73 4.19 14.96 10.48
C GLU A 73 2.79 15.46 10.89
N LEU A 74 1.75 14.67 10.60
CA LEU A 74 0.37 14.97 11.01
C LEU A 74 0.24 15.08 12.53
N GLU A 75 1.05 14.35 13.27
CA GLU A 75 1.06 14.35 14.73
C GLU A 75 1.78 15.56 15.32
N HIS A 76 2.93 15.92 14.74
CA HIS A 76 3.66 17.14 15.12
C HIS A 76 2.84 18.40 14.85
N LEU A 77 2.20 18.49 13.68
CA LEU A 77 1.39 19.65 13.29
C LEU A 77 0.05 19.71 14.03
N GLY A 78 -0.54 18.56 14.37
CA GLY A 78 -1.78 18.46 15.13
C GLY A 78 -1.66 18.81 16.61
N LYS A 79 -0.43 19.02 17.13
CA LYS A 79 -0.12 19.11 18.57
C LYS A 79 -0.76 17.96 19.36
N THR A 80 -0.94 16.80 18.74
CA THR A 80 -1.73 15.67 19.28
C THR A 80 -1.10 15.13 20.56
N PHE A 81 0.23 15.17 20.66
CA PHE A 81 0.97 14.86 21.89
C PHE A 81 0.57 15.75 23.08
N LYS A 82 0.32 17.05 22.86
CA LYS A 82 -0.12 17.95 23.92
C LYS A 82 -1.57 17.69 24.33
N LEU A 83 -2.43 17.31 23.39
CA LEU A 83 -3.81 16.92 23.68
C LEU A 83 -3.87 15.61 24.48
N LEU A 84 -3.03 14.63 24.14
CA LEU A 84 -2.92 13.37 24.89
C LEU A 84 -2.48 13.57 26.34
N GLN A 85 -1.55 14.50 26.57
CA GLN A 85 -1.13 14.89 27.91
C GLN A 85 -2.29 15.50 28.72
N THR A 86 -3.25 16.17 28.07
CA THR A 86 -4.42 16.75 28.74
C THR A 86 -5.60 15.81 28.89
N SER A 87 -5.72 14.79 28.03
CA SER A 87 -6.88 13.89 27.98
C SER A 87 -6.70 12.57 28.73
N ASN A 88 -5.54 12.32 29.36
CA ASN A 88 -5.22 11.09 30.10
C ASN A 88 -5.46 9.79 29.31
N GLU A 89 -5.40 9.88 27.98
CA GLU A 89 -5.59 8.75 27.06
C GLU A 89 -4.30 7.94 26.97
N SER A 90 -4.43 6.62 26.88
CA SER A 90 -3.25 5.75 26.87
C SER A 90 -2.48 5.88 25.55
N PRO A 91 -1.13 6.03 25.57
CA PRO A 91 -0.32 6.12 24.35
C PRO A 91 -0.42 4.85 23.47
N TRP A 92 -0.76 3.72 24.08
CA TRP A 92 -0.94 2.44 23.40
C TRP A 92 -2.18 2.39 22.50
N GLN A 93 -3.28 3.04 22.90
CA GLN A 93 -4.48 3.11 22.06
C GLN A 93 -4.26 3.96 20.82
N LEU A 94 -3.48 5.03 20.93
CA LEU A 94 -3.07 5.85 19.79
C LEU A 94 -2.19 5.05 18.82
N PHE A 95 -1.22 4.30 19.34
CA PHE A 95 -0.36 3.46 18.53
C PHE A 95 -1.17 2.41 17.75
N LYS A 96 -2.12 1.73 18.41
CA LYS A 96 -3.02 0.77 17.75
C LYS A 96 -3.87 1.41 16.66
N ALA A 97 -4.41 2.61 16.89
CA ALA A 97 -5.17 3.33 15.87
C ALA A 97 -4.31 3.64 14.64
N LYS A 98 -3.08 4.12 14.84
CA LYS A 98 -2.11 4.40 13.76
C LYS A 98 -1.74 3.16 12.97
N LEU A 99 -1.41 2.07 13.65
CA LEU A 99 -1.10 0.80 13.01
C LEU A 99 -2.28 0.28 12.20
N THR A 100 -3.51 0.44 12.69
CA THR A 100 -4.73 0.07 11.95
C THR A 100 -4.88 0.92 10.68
N VAL A 101 -4.61 2.23 10.75
CA VAL A 101 -4.65 3.11 9.56
C VAL A 101 -3.60 2.68 8.54
N MET A 102 -2.36 2.43 8.96
CA MET A 102 -1.30 1.94 8.07
C MET A 102 -1.67 0.60 7.43
N ALA A 103 -2.22 -0.33 8.21
CA ALA A 103 -2.70 -1.62 7.71
C ALA A 103 -3.81 -1.47 6.66
N ILE A 104 -4.75 -0.53 6.86
CA ILE A 104 -5.80 -0.24 5.87
C ILE A 104 -5.18 0.29 4.57
N PHE A 105 -4.23 1.23 4.64
CA PHE A 105 -3.56 1.73 3.44
C PHE A 105 -2.75 0.63 2.72
N ALA A 106 -2.00 -0.18 3.47
CA ALA A 106 -1.27 -1.33 2.93
C ALA A 106 -2.22 -2.31 2.22
N PHE A 107 -3.37 -2.63 2.82
CA PHE A 107 -4.37 -3.50 2.24
C PHE A 107 -4.99 -2.93 0.94
N VAL A 108 -5.27 -1.62 0.92
CA VAL A 108 -5.79 -0.97 -0.29
C VAL A 108 -4.75 -1.01 -1.41
N VAL A 109 -3.48 -0.74 -1.12
CA VAL A 109 -2.42 -0.79 -2.13
C VAL A 109 -2.18 -2.21 -2.65
N SER A 110 -2.12 -3.22 -1.78
CA SER A 110 -1.96 -4.62 -2.21
C SER A 110 -3.15 -5.09 -3.06
N LEU A 111 -4.37 -4.65 -2.74
CA LEU A 111 -5.57 -4.94 -3.53
C LEU A 111 -5.49 -4.27 -4.91
N ILE A 112 -5.10 -3.00 -4.99
CA ILE A 112 -4.92 -2.29 -6.27
C ILE A 112 -3.86 -3.00 -7.14
N GLN A 113 -2.71 -3.36 -6.57
CA GLN A 113 -1.65 -4.07 -7.29
C GLN A 113 -2.12 -5.43 -7.81
N THR A 114 -2.88 -6.19 -7.01
CA THR A 114 -3.42 -7.50 -7.40
C THR A 114 -4.44 -7.37 -8.53
N LEU A 115 -5.33 -6.38 -8.46
CA LEU A 115 -6.30 -6.10 -9.53
C LEU A 115 -5.61 -5.67 -10.81
N PHE A 116 -4.59 -4.81 -10.72
CA PHE A 116 -3.80 -4.37 -11.85
C PHE A 116 -3.08 -5.54 -12.54
N LEU A 117 -2.44 -6.41 -11.75
CA LEU A 117 -1.78 -7.61 -12.26
C LEU A 117 -2.78 -8.53 -12.98
N LYS A 118 -3.93 -8.82 -12.35
CA LYS A 118 -5.01 -9.62 -12.97
C LYS A 118 -5.47 -9.01 -14.29
N PHE A 119 -5.66 -7.68 -14.34
CA PHE A 119 -6.09 -6.98 -15.53
C PHE A 119 -5.09 -7.13 -16.69
N ILE A 120 -3.80 -6.96 -16.42
CA ILE A 120 -2.75 -7.14 -17.45
C ILE A 120 -2.74 -8.57 -17.98
N ILE A 121 -2.75 -9.57 -17.08
CA ILE A 121 -2.62 -10.96 -17.51
C ILE A 121 -3.87 -11.41 -18.31
N GLN A 122 -5.07 -11.01 -17.88
CA GLN A 122 -6.30 -11.27 -18.63
C GLN A 122 -6.31 -10.57 -20.00
N GLY A 123 -5.79 -9.34 -20.08
CA GLY A 123 -5.65 -8.61 -21.34
C GLY A 123 -4.73 -9.31 -22.36
N MET A 124 -3.87 -10.22 -21.91
CA MET A 124 -2.92 -10.96 -22.74
C MET A 124 -3.34 -12.43 -22.98
N GLN A 125 -4.58 -12.78 -22.63
CA GLN A 125 -5.18 -14.11 -22.80
C GLN A 125 -4.40 -15.27 -22.15
N VAL A 126 -3.60 -14.98 -21.11
CA VAL A 126 -2.89 -16.01 -20.34
C VAL A 126 -3.77 -16.43 -19.16
N SER A 127 -3.87 -17.74 -18.92
CA SER A 127 -4.63 -18.28 -17.80
C SER A 127 -3.89 -18.04 -16.47
N VAL A 128 -4.62 -17.55 -15.46
CA VAL A 128 -4.09 -17.34 -14.11
C VAL A 128 -4.90 -18.15 -13.13
N THR A 129 -4.20 -18.90 -12.28
CA THR A 129 -4.82 -19.61 -11.16
C THR A 129 -5.23 -18.60 -10.08
N PRO A 130 -6.50 -18.57 -9.64
CA PRO A 130 -6.95 -17.65 -8.58
C PRO A 130 -6.16 -17.78 -7.28
N VAL A 131 -5.62 -18.97 -7.01
CA VAL A 131 -4.77 -19.26 -5.85
C VAL A 131 -3.48 -18.43 -5.87
N SER A 132 -2.84 -18.28 -7.04
CA SER A 132 -1.58 -17.52 -7.13
C SER A 132 -1.80 -16.02 -6.92
N LEU A 133 -2.93 -15.47 -7.38
CA LEU A 133 -3.34 -14.09 -7.10
C LEU A 133 -3.64 -13.86 -5.61
N SER A 134 -4.31 -14.81 -4.97
CA SER A 134 -4.60 -14.73 -3.52
C SER A 134 -3.30 -14.75 -2.71
N LEU A 135 -2.37 -15.64 -3.06
CA LEU A 135 -1.05 -15.70 -2.43
C LEU A 135 -0.28 -14.40 -2.63
N PHE A 136 -0.28 -13.82 -3.83
CA PHE A 136 0.37 -12.54 -4.11
C PHE A 136 -0.21 -11.39 -3.25
N LEU A 137 -1.54 -11.31 -3.12
CA LEU A 137 -2.18 -10.32 -2.26
C LEU A 137 -1.75 -10.50 -0.80
N PHE A 138 -1.73 -11.74 -0.32
CA PHE A 138 -1.39 -12.05 1.05
C PHE A 138 0.08 -11.73 1.36
N THR A 139 1.01 -12.12 0.49
CA THR A 139 2.44 -11.86 0.69
C THR A 139 2.75 -10.37 0.63
N THR A 140 2.23 -9.64 -0.35
CA THR A 140 2.44 -8.18 -0.46
C THR A 140 1.86 -7.43 0.73
N PHE A 141 0.68 -7.83 1.23
CA PHE A 141 0.10 -7.27 2.44
C PHE A 141 0.96 -7.53 3.69
N LEU A 142 1.46 -8.75 3.87
CA LEU A 142 2.34 -9.08 4.99
C LEU A 142 3.65 -8.29 4.92
N VAL A 143 4.28 -8.23 3.75
CA VAL A 143 5.51 -7.43 3.55
C VAL A 143 5.27 -5.98 3.95
N CYS A 144 4.12 -5.40 3.59
CA CYS A 144 3.78 -4.04 3.98
C CYS A 144 3.52 -3.83 5.48
N LEU A 145 3.13 -4.87 6.21
CA LEU A 145 2.91 -4.80 7.66
C LEU A 145 4.20 -4.93 8.47
N PHE A 146 5.21 -5.61 7.92
CA PHE A 146 6.47 -5.91 8.62
C PHE A 146 7.61 -4.93 8.30
N LEU A 147 7.53 -4.22 7.18
CA LEU A 147 8.41 -3.09 6.84
C LEU A 147 8.01 -1.83 7.63
#